data_AF-A0AAT9GSF6-F1
#
_entry.id   AF-A0AAT9GSF6-F1
#
_cell.length_a   1.000
_cell.length_b   1.000
_cell.length_c   1.000
_cell.angle_alpha   90.00
_cell.angle_beta   90.00
_cell.angle_gamma   90.00
#
_symmetry.space_group_name_H-M   'P 1'
#
loop_
_entity.id
_entity.type
_entity.pdbx_description
1 polymer ?
#
loop_
_entity_poly.entity_id
_entity_poly.type
_entity_poly.pdbx_seq_one_letter_code
_entity_poly.pdbx_strand_id
1 'polypeptide(L)'
;MDKKLLKFLSTTEGTLSIIKKAPPSDDKFRKLIKKVILDEAKLLKNVLLGEDMIKAMKFGYKNAVLGFLHSAEENNRFLIERASLSTFITHTTDAYYNALKNMDWHKLVDEGFIIRSGGEALTKIRKYSGLREVNGITIFLAGRPVCEKHLKWEDYSMSIHEIFSELGMKKVKKDIKCKYCKNDAKYFTLAMPKASALIALACETVNKKSNRLLKIYANLSRILHPYGFTDIEKDVVFTIWARDLLMILSEINELLFPCNFKKGRGSSNNRKSALQFLKDWKSRKNSTGNIDSIS
;
A
#
# COMPACT_ATOMS: atom_id res chain seq x y z
N MET A 1 -3.07 18.58 24.59
CA MET A 1 -3.86 17.40 24.23
C MET A 1 -4.28 16.74 25.52
N ASP A 2 -5.57 16.43 25.63
CA ASP A 2 -6.18 15.72 26.76
C ASP A 2 -5.52 14.34 27.01
N LYS A 3 -5.45 13.91 28.27
CA LYS A 3 -5.00 12.57 28.70
C LYS A 3 -5.84 11.46 28.06
N LYS A 4 -7.16 11.65 27.90
CA LYS A 4 -8.03 10.66 27.23
C LYS A 4 -7.63 10.46 25.77
N LEU A 5 -7.38 11.56 25.05
CA LEU A 5 -6.92 11.53 23.67
C LEU A 5 -5.55 10.87 23.54
N LEU A 6 -4.59 11.19 24.41
CA LEU A 6 -3.29 10.53 24.45
C LEU A 6 -3.40 9.01 24.65
N LYS A 7 -4.26 8.58 25.60
CA LYS A 7 -4.53 7.17 25.85
C LYS A 7 -5.14 6.51 24.60
N PHE A 8 -6.11 7.13 23.97
CA PHE A 8 -6.71 6.61 22.73
C PHE A 8 -5.67 6.46 21.60
N LEU A 9 -4.83 7.47 21.37
CA LEU A 9 -3.79 7.44 20.35
C LEU A 9 -2.68 6.41 20.61
N SER A 10 -2.53 5.94 21.85
CA SER A 10 -1.59 4.87 22.20
C SER A 10 -2.08 3.46 21.83
N THR A 11 -3.38 3.29 21.53
CA THR A 11 -3.96 1.99 21.18
C THR A 11 -3.49 1.50 19.81
N THR A 12 -3.25 0.19 19.70
CA THR A 12 -2.87 -0.48 18.45
C THR A 12 -3.96 -1.42 17.91
N GLU A 13 -5.08 -1.53 18.63
CA GLU A 13 -6.24 -2.35 18.30
C GLU A 13 -6.91 -1.89 17.00
N GLY A 14 -7.72 -2.76 16.37
CA GLY A 14 -8.48 -2.39 15.19
C GLY A 14 -9.53 -1.32 15.53
N THR A 15 -9.78 -0.40 14.60
CA THR A 15 -10.68 0.74 14.79
C THR A 15 -12.07 0.32 15.28
N LEU A 16 -12.64 -0.73 14.68
CA LEU A 16 -13.93 -1.29 15.09
C LEU A 16 -13.99 -1.68 16.57
N SER A 17 -12.89 -2.18 17.14
CA SER A 17 -12.82 -2.62 18.53
C SER A 17 -12.78 -1.47 19.54
N ILE A 18 -12.40 -0.27 19.08
CA ILE A 18 -12.15 0.88 19.96
C ILE A 18 -12.99 2.11 19.60
N ILE A 19 -13.80 2.04 18.54
CA ILE A 19 -14.53 3.20 17.99
C ILE A 19 -15.40 3.89 19.05
N LYS A 20 -16.09 3.12 19.89
CA LYS A 20 -16.93 3.61 21.00
C LYS A 20 -16.15 4.27 22.15
N LYS A 21 -14.83 4.08 22.19
CA LYS A 21 -13.94 4.64 23.23
C LYS A 21 -13.24 5.92 22.77
N ALA A 22 -13.48 6.36 21.54
CA ALA A 22 -12.82 7.53 20.97
C ALA A 22 -13.33 8.81 21.66
N PRO A 23 -12.44 9.64 22.23
CA PRO A 23 -12.83 10.93 22.77
C PRO A 23 -13.10 11.94 21.64
N PRO A 24 -13.90 12.98 21.89
CA PRO A 24 -14.04 14.08 20.95
C PRO A 24 -12.67 14.76 20.73
N SER A 25 -12.44 15.23 19.51
CA SER A 25 -11.24 15.98 19.16
C SER A 25 -11.23 17.37 19.80
N ASP A 26 -10.04 17.89 20.14
CA ASP A 26 -9.85 19.29 20.53
C ASP A 26 -9.22 20.11 19.38
N ASP A 27 -9.33 21.44 19.43
CA ASP A 27 -8.75 22.35 18.42
C ASP A 27 -7.24 22.20 18.27
N LYS A 28 -6.53 21.91 19.36
CA LYS A 28 -5.08 21.72 19.35
C LYS A 28 -4.71 20.49 18.53
N PHE A 29 -5.48 19.41 18.65
CA PHE A 29 -5.32 18.18 17.89
C PHE A 29 -5.68 18.37 16.42
N ARG A 30 -6.80 19.04 16.11
CA ARG A 30 -7.17 19.39 14.72
C ARG A 30 -6.07 20.18 14.01
N LYS A 31 -5.50 21.19 14.68
CA LYS A 31 -4.37 21.99 14.18
C LYS A 31 -3.09 21.16 14.02
N LEU A 32 -2.82 20.24 14.95
CA LEU A 32 -1.67 19.32 14.86
C LEU A 32 -1.78 18.41 13.62
N ILE A 33 -2.92 17.76 13.40
CA ILE A 33 -3.14 16.89 12.25
C ILE A 33 -3.01 17.66 10.93
N LYS A 34 -3.52 18.89 10.87
CA LYS A 34 -3.35 19.76 9.69
C LYS A 34 -1.85 20.00 9.38
N LYS A 35 -1.02 20.23 10.40
CA LYS A 35 0.45 20.38 10.24
C LYS A 35 1.09 19.08 9.75
N VAL A 36 0.72 17.94 10.32
CA VAL A 36 1.20 16.61 9.88
C VAL A 36 0.94 16.42 8.39
N ILE A 37 -0.29 16.68 7.93
CA ILE A 37 -0.66 16.52 6.51
C ILE A 37 0.17 17.42 5.60
N LEU A 38 0.39 18.69 5.98
CA LEU A 38 1.20 19.61 5.19
C LEU A 38 2.66 19.14 5.08
N ASP A 39 3.21 18.59 6.15
CA ASP A 39 4.58 18.11 6.18
C ASP A 39 4.77 16.79 5.42
N GLU A 40 3.87 15.84 5.63
CA GLU A 40 3.88 14.57 4.89
C GLU A 40 3.60 14.81 3.40
N ALA A 41 2.76 15.78 3.05
CA ALA A 41 2.56 16.17 1.65
C ALA A 41 3.85 16.66 0.98
N LYS A 42 4.76 17.31 1.70
CA LYS A 42 6.07 17.71 1.14
C LYS A 42 6.93 16.49 0.81
N LEU A 43 6.90 15.45 1.67
CA LEU A 43 7.64 14.21 1.44
C LEU A 43 7.12 13.43 0.22
N LEU A 44 5.83 13.56 -0.08
CA LEU A 44 5.18 12.81 -1.15
C LEU A 44 5.28 13.46 -2.54
N LYS A 45 5.70 14.73 -2.66
CA LYS A 45 5.69 15.46 -3.95
C LYS A 45 6.45 14.75 -5.08
N ASN A 46 7.55 14.07 -4.76
CA ASN A 46 8.40 13.39 -5.74
C ASN A 46 8.19 11.87 -5.77
N VAL A 47 7.13 11.38 -5.13
CA VAL A 47 6.77 9.97 -5.12
C VAL A 47 5.81 9.69 -6.28
N LEU A 48 5.97 8.56 -6.95
CA LEU A 48 5.01 8.09 -7.96
C LEU A 48 3.61 7.99 -7.33
N LEU A 49 2.58 8.57 -7.96
CA LEU A 49 1.22 8.71 -7.38
C LEU A 49 1.17 9.55 -6.08
N GLY A 50 2.21 10.33 -5.78
CA GLY A 50 2.29 11.20 -4.60
C GLY A 50 1.18 12.23 -4.52
N GLU A 51 0.82 12.84 -5.64
CA GLU A 51 -0.29 13.80 -5.71
C GLU A 51 -1.64 13.16 -5.37
N ASP A 52 -1.87 11.90 -5.75
CA ASP A 52 -3.09 11.17 -5.39
C ASP A 52 -3.15 10.92 -3.87
N MET A 53 -2.01 10.57 -3.27
CA MET A 53 -1.87 10.39 -1.82
C MET A 53 -2.12 11.71 -1.07
N ILE A 54 -1.58 12.83 -1.57
CA ILE A 54 -1.80 14.17 -1.00
C ILE A 54 -3.28 14.55 -1.07
N LYS A 55 -3.94 14.33 -2.21
CA LYS A 55 -5.38 14.57 -2.37
C LYS A 55 -6.19 13.74 -1.40
N ALA A 56 -5.87 12.44 -1.26
CA ALA A 56 -6.54 11.56 -0.32
C ALA A 56 -6.45 12.07 1.13
N MET A 57 -5.27 12.49 1.59
CA MET A 57 -5.13 13.07 2.94
C MET A 57 -5.97 14.34 3.13
N LYS A 58 -6.00 15.23 2.13
CA LYS A 58 -6.77 16.48 2.17
C LYS A 58 -8.28 16.24 2.17
N PHE A 59 -8.77 15.33 1.32
CA PHE A 59 -10.19 14.98 1.27
C PHE A 59 -10.63 14.19 2.50
N GLY A 60 -9.81 13.26 2.99
CA GLY A 60 -10.01 12.59 4.26
C GLY A 60 -10.16 13.59 5.41
N TYR A 61 -9.27 14.59 5.49
CA TYR A 61 -9.36 15.65 6.50
C TYR A 61 -10.65 16.45 6.41
N LYS A 62 -11.03 16.88 5.20
CA LYS A 62 -12.27 17.64 4.98
C LYS A 62 -13.50 16.83 5.42
N ASN A 63 -13.60 15.57 5.00
CA ASN A 63 -14.71 14.69 5.36
C ASN A 63 -14.77 14.40 6.86
N ALA A 64 -13.62 14.13 7.49
CA ALA A 64 -13.53 13.89 8.92
C ALA A 64 -13.91 15.13 9.73
N VAL A 65 -13.50 16.33 9.28
CA VAL A 65 -13.93 17.59 9.89
C VAL A 65 -15.45 17.75 9.80
N LEU A 66 -16.09 17.33 8.71
CA LEU A 66 -17.54 17.41 8.53
C LEU A 66 -18.32 16.31 9.27
N GLY A 67 -17.65 15.30 9.84
CA GLY A 67 -18.29 14.18 10.52
C GLY A 67 -18.64 13.01 9.61
N PHE A 68 -18.15 12.98 8.36
CA PHE A 68 -18.39 11.90 7.42
C PHE A 68 -17.33 10.79 7.57
N LEU A 69 -17.54 9.89 8.52
CA LEU A 69 -16.57 8.82 8.83
C LEU A 69 -16.30 7.92 7.61
N HIS A 70 -17.36 7.47 6.93
CA HIS A 70 -17.23 6.56 5.78
C HIS A 70 -16.34 7.15 4.68
N SER A 71 -16.68 8.35 4.20
CA SER A 71 -15.88 9.05 3.18
C SER A 71 -14.48 9.41 3.67
N ALA A 72 -14.29 9.67 4.98
CA ALA A 72 -12.96 9.93 5.53
C ALA A 72 -12.09 8.67 5.53
N GLU A 73 -12.62 7.51 5.95
CA GLU A 73 -11.88 6.25 5.97
C GLU A 73 -11.65 5.65 4.58
N GLU A 74 -12.51 5.95 3.61
CA GLU A 74 -12.28 5.59 2.22
C GLU A 74 -11.00 6.24 1.69
N ASN A 75 -10.76 7.49 2.06
CA ASN A 75 -9.51 8.19 1.71
C ASN A 75 -8.29 7.59 2.41
N ASN A 76 -8.42 7.13 3.66
CA ASN A 76 -7.35 6.39 4.36
C ASN A 76 -7.03 5.07 3.65
N ARG A 77 -8.06 4.34 3.19
CA ARG A 77 -7.89 3.11 2.42
C ARG A 77 -7.20 3.38 1.08
N PHE A 78 -7.65 4.39 0.34
CA PHE A 78 -7.05 4.79 -0.93
C PHE A 78 -5.58 5.19 -0.78
N LEU A 79 -5.22 5.87 0.32
CA LEU A 79 -3.83 6.20 0.64
C LEU A 79 -2.94 4.95 0.73
N ILE A 80 -3.41 3.88 1.40
CA ILE A 80 -2.69 2.60 1.48
C ILE A 80 -2.51 1.98 0.08
N GLU A 81 -3.58 1.97 -0.72
CA GLU A 81 -3.56 1.41 -2.07
C GLU A 81 -2.57 2.15 -2.97
N ARG A 82 -2.56 3.49 -2.96
CA ARG A 82 -1.63 4.31 -3.77
C ARG A 82 -0.18 4.19 -3.33
N ALA A 83 0.09 4.16 -2.02
CA ALA A 83 1.45 3.95 -1.53
C ALA A 83 1.97 2.55 -1.91
N SER A 84 1.14 1.52 -1.77
CA SER A 84 1.51 0.15 -2.15
C SER A 84 1.73 0.02 -3.65
N LEU A 85 0.86 0.64 -4.45
CA LEU A 85 0.98 0.68 -5.91
C LEU A 85 2.25 1.38 -6.36
N SER A 86 2.54 2.54 -5.79
CA SER A 86 3.77 3.29 -6.07
C SER A 86 5.01 2.42 -5.81
N THR A 87 5.14 1.86 -4.61
CA THR A 87 6.28 1.01 -4.26
C THR A 87 6.38 -0.21 -5.18
N PHE A 88 5.25 -0.85 -5.47
CA PHE A 88 5.21 -2.03 -6.33
C PHE A 88 5.67 -1.72 -7.75
N ILE A 89 5.14 -0.66 -8.37
CA ILE A 89 5.55 -0.24 -9.73
C ILE A 89 7.04 0.08 -9.76
N THR A 90 7.53 0.92 -8.84
CA THR A 90 8.94 1.35 -8.79
C THR A 90 9.93 0.19 -8.67
N HIS A 91 9.52 -0.94 -8.06
CA HIS A 91 10.39 -2.11 -7.89
C HIS A 91 10.08 -3.25 -8.88
N THR A 92 9.10 -3.07 -9.78
CA THR A 92 8.73 -4.09 -10.77
C THR A 92 8.78 -3.53 -12.17
N THR A 93 7.69 -2.98 -12.67
CA THR A 93 7.56 -2.53 -14.06
C THR A 93 6.53 -1.42 -14.21
N ASP A 94 6.83 -0.46 -15.06
CA ASP A 94 5.94 0.65 -15.42
C ASP A 94 4.72 0.20 -16.23
N ALA A 95 4.71 -1.04 -16.74
CA ALA A 95 3.55 -1.64 -17.41
C ALA A 95 2.28 -1.57 -16.54
N TYR A 96 2.41 -1.71 -15.22
CA TYR A 96 1.30 -1.54 -14.27
C TYR A 96 0.76 -0.11 -14.22
N TYR A 97 1.64 0.89 -14.34
CA TYR A 97 1.24 2.30 -14.41
C TYR A 97 0.54 2.61 -15.75
N ASN A 98 1.07 2.07 -16.84
CA ASN A 98 0.48 2.21 -18.18
C ASN A 98 -0.90 1.55 -18.25
N ALA A 99 -1.07 0.36 -17.67
CA ALA A 99 -2.37 -0.30 -17.59
C ALA A 99 -3.42 0.52 -16.82
N LEU A 100 -3.01 1.29 -15.81
CA LEU A 100 -3.92 2.22 -15.12
C LEU A 100 -4.27 3.43 -15.98
N LYS A 101 -3.27 4.06 -16.62
CA LYS A 101 -3.49 5.22 -17.49
C LYS A 101 -4.41 4.92 -18.67
N ASN A 102 -4.25 3.74 -19.27
CA ASN A 102 -5.00 3.32 -20.44
C ASN A 102 -6.34 2.66 -20.10
N MET A 103 -6.70 2.59 -18.81
CA MET A 103 -7.91 1.90 -18.32
C MET A 103 -7.94 0.40 -18.66
N ASP A 104 -6.78 -0.20 -18.93
CA ASP A 104 -6.63 -1.62 -19.29
C ASP A 104 -6.56 -2.53 -18.07
N TRP A 105 -6.23 -1.98 -16.89
CA TRP A 105 -6.19 -2.74 -15.63
C TRP A 105 -7.49 -3.51 -15.38
N HIS A 106 -8.65 -2.87 -15.56
CA HIS A 106 -9.95 -3.50 -15.35
C HIS A 106 -10.25 -4.57 -16.42
N LYS A 107 -9.91 -4.29 -17.70
CA LYS A 107 -10.09 -5.25 -18.80
C LYS A 107 -9.25 -6.52 -18.58
N LEU A 108 -8.00 -6.37 -18.17
CA LEU A 108 -7.11 -7.48 -17.79
C LEU A 108 -7.70 -8.30 -16.64
N VAL A 109 -8.25 -7.64 -15.62
CA VAL A 109 -8.93 -8.29 -14.49
C VAL A 109 -10.14 -9.11 -14.97
N ASP A 110 -10.98 -8.54 -15.82
CA ASP A 110 -12.20 -9.17 -16.36
C ASP A 110 -11.87 -10.39 -17.23
N GLU A 111 -10.76 -10.34 -17.97
CA GLU A 111 -10.24 -11.48 -18.73
C GLU A 111 -9.51 -12.53 -17.85
N GLY A 112 -9.43 -12.30 -16.54
CA GLY A 112 -8.87 -13.24 -15.56
C GLY A 112 -7.34 -13.18 -15.43
N PHE A 113 -6.70 -12.10 -15.88
CA PHE A 113 -5.31 -11.76 -15.57
C PHE A 113 -5.26 -11.09 -14.19
N ILE A 114 -5.55 -11.88 -13.16
CA ILE A 114 -5.69 -11.40 -11.78
C ILE A 114 -4.77 -12.16 -10.81
N ILE A 115 -4.16 -11.42 -9.89
CA ILE A 115 -3.48 -11.96 -8.70
C ILE A 115 -4.43 -11.77 -7.51
N ARG A 116 -4.92 -12.87 -6.94
CA ARG A 116 -5.92 -12.80 -5.85
C ARG A 116 -5.28 -12.61 -4.48
N SER A 117 -4.07 -13.12 -4.29
CA SER A 117 -3.31 -12.98 -3.05
C SER A 117 -1.81 -12.90 -3.32
N GLY A 118 -1.05 -12.27 -2.41
CA GLY A 118 0.42 -12.26 -2.51
C GLY A 118 1.01 -13.67 -2.46
N GLY A 119 0.45 -14.56 -1.64
CA GLY A 119 0.85 -15.97 -1.59
C GLY A 119 0.69 -16.70 -2.93
N GLU A 120 -0.42 -16.48 -3.64
CA GLU A 120 -0.63 -17.05 -4.99
C GLU A 120 0.51 -16.63 -5.95
N ALA A 121 0.82 -15.33 -5.98
CA ALA A 121 1.88 -14.81 -6.84
C ALA A 121 3.25 -15.40 -6.47
N LEU A 122 3.64 -15.37 -5.19
CA LEU A 122 4.92 -15.89 -4.73
C LEU A 122 5.08 -17.39 -5.01
N THR A 123 4.00 -18.17 -4.86
CA THR A 123 4.01 -19.60 -5.21
C THR A 123 4.22 -19.81 -6.69
N LYS A 124 3.62 -19.00 -7.58
CA LYS A 124 3.86 -19.09 -9.02
C LYS A 124 5.28 -18.71 -9.39
N ILE A 125 5.78 -17.60 -8.86
CA ILE A 125 7.17 -17.16 -9.07
C ILE A 125 8.13 -18.29 -8.70
N ARG A 126 7.97 -18.87 -7.51
CA ARG A 126 8.79 -20.01 -7.03
C ARG A 126 8.63 -21.25 -7.89
N LYS A 127 7.42 -21.55 -8.37
CA LYS A 127 7.17 -22.72 -9.23
C LYS A 127 7.96 -22.66 -10.54
N TYR A 128 8.11 -21.47 -11.12
CA TYR A 128 8.73 -21.27 -12.42
C TYR A 128 10.23 -20.94 -12.34
N SER A 129 10.66 -20.14 -11.36
CA SER A 129 12.06 -19.69 -11.23
C SER A 129 12.85 -20.40 -10.12
N GLY A 130 12.17 -21.00 -9.13
CA GLY A 130 12.81 -21.45 -7.89
C GLY A 130 13.08 -20.32 -6.87
N LEU A 131 12.90 -19.06 -7.27
CA LEU A 131 13.11 -17.87 -6.45
C LEU A 131 11.80 -17.42 -5.78
N ARG A 132 11.89 -16.54 -4.78
CA ARG A 132 10.73 -15.90 -4.14
C ARG A 132 10.71 -14.38 -4.34
N GLU A 133 11.73 -13.84 -4.98
CA GLU A 133 11.88 -12.40 -5.18
C GLU A 133 10.83 -11.85 -6.14
N VAL A 134 10.32 -10.65 -5.85
CA VAL A 134 9.41 -9.90 -6.72
C VAL A 134 10.18 -8.71 -7.28
N ASN A 135 10.47 -8.74 -8.57
CA ASN A 135 11.16 -7.66 -9.30
C ASN A 135 10.59 -7.54 -10.72
N GLY A 136 11.21 -6.70 -11.55
CA GLY A 136 10.74 -6.43 -12.91
C GLY A 136 10.66 -7.65 -13.83
N ILE A 137 11.45 -8.68 -13.60
CA ILE A 137 11.45 -9.91 -14.40
C ILE A 137 10.54 -10.96 -13.77
N THR A 138 10.74 -11.25 -12.48
CA THR A 138 10.03 -12.35 -11.82
C THR A 138 8.53 -12.11 -11.72
N ILE A 139 8.07 -10.85 -11.72
CA ILE A 139 6.64 -10.53 -11.62
C ILE A 139 5.82 -11.09 -12.78
N PHE A 140 6.39 -11.20 -13.98
CA PHE A 140 5.72 -11.81 -15.13
C PHE A 140 5.32 -13.27 -14.86
N LEU A 141 6.11 -14.00 -14.06
CA LEU A 141 5.82 -15.39 -13.68
C LEU A 141 4.60 -15.52 -12.75
N ALA A 142 4.19 -14.44 -12.07
CA ALA A 142 2.92 -14.40 -11.33
C ALA A 142 1.69 -14.27 -12.25
N GLY A 143 1.94 -13.84 -13.50
CA GLY A 143 0.99 -13.64 -14.57
C GLY A 143 0.37 -14.92 -15.14
N ARG A 144 -0.06 -14.84 -16.40
CA ARG A 144 -0.67 -15.97 -17.13
C ARG A 144 0.16 -16.32 -18.36
N PRO A 145 0.50 -17.60 -18.56
CA PRO A 145 1.18 -18.02 -19.77
C PRO A 145 0.22 -18.06 -20.96
N VAL A 146 0.64 -17.52 -22.10
CA VAL A 146 -0.12 -17.49 -23.35
C VAL A 146 0.76 -17.89 -24.54
N CYS A 147 0.16 -18.47 -25.58
CA CYS A 147 0.82 -18.71 -26.87
C CYS A 147 0.62 -17.49 -27.79
N GLU A 148 1.37 -17.42 -28.88
CA GLU A 148 1.29 -16.33 -29.88
C GLU A 148 -0.15 -16.05 -30.32
N LYS A 149 -0.92 -17.10 -30.65
CA LYS A 149 -2.34 -16.96 -31.06
C LYS A 149 -3.23 -16.28 -30.01
N HIS A 150 -2.91 -16.40 -28.73
CA HIS A 150 -3.71 -15.84 -27.63
C HIS A 150 -3.04 -14.64 -26.94
N LEU A 151 -1.98 -14.10 -27.53
CA LEU A 151 -1.30 -12.90 -27.04
C LEU A 151 -2.10 -11.66 -27.45
N LYS A 152 -3.05 -11.25 -26.60
CA LYS A 152 -3.85 -10.03 -26.82
C LYS A 152 -3.23 -8.76 -26.22
N TRP A 153 -2.41 -8.95 -25.19
CA TRP A 153 -1.88 -7.89 -24.33
C TRP A 153 -0.37 -7.80 -24.48
N GLU A 154 0.08 -7.50 -25.70
CA GLU A 154 1.50 -7.47 -26.08
C GLU A 154 2.31 -6.53 -25.17
N ASP A 155 1.79 -5.32 -24.95
CA ASP A 155 2.42 -4.28 -24.10
C ASP A 155 2.61 -4.69 -22.62
N TYR A 156 1.92 -5.75 -22.18
CA TYR A 156 1.95 -6.26 -20.83
C TYR A 156 2.53 -7.67 -20.74
N SER A 157 3.22 -8.12 -21.80
CA SER A 157 3.73 -9.47 -21.91
C SER A 157 5.24 -9.50 -22.13
N MET A 158 5.88 -10.53 -21.60
CA MET A 158 7.31 -10.79 -21.80
C MET A 158 7.49 -12.23 -22.28
N SER A 159 8.42 -12.44 -23.21
CA SER A 159 8.67 -13.78 -23.74
C SER A 159 9.27 -14.69 -22.66
N ILE A 160 8.89 -15.96 -22.65
CA ILE A 160 9.44 -16.94 -21.69
C ILE A 160 10.95 -17.09 -21.87
N HIS A 161 11.42 -17.00 -23.11
CA HIS A 161 12.84 -17.06 -23.43
C HIS A 161 13.61 -15.91 -22.77
N GLU A 162 13.14 -14.68 -22.92
CA GLU A 162 13.73 -13.49 -22.30
C GLU A 162 13.74 -13.59 -20.78
N ILE A 163 12.61 -13.93 -20.15
CA ILE A 163 12.54 -14.11 -18.69
C ILE A 163 13.59 -15.10 -18.20
N PHE A 164 13.75 -16.24 -18.86
CA PHE A 164 14.70 -17.26 -18.43
C PHE A 164 16.15 -16.90 -18.75
N SER A 165 16.40 -16.19 -19.84
CA SER A 165 17.72 -15.63 -20.15
C SER A 165 18.17 -14.67 -19.05
N GLU A 166 17.33 -13.70 -18.69
CA GLU A 166 17.59 -12.72 -17.63
C GLU A 166 17.80 -13.38 -16.25
N LEU A 167 17.11 -14.48 -15.98
CA LEU A 167 17.28 -15.25 -14.74
C LEU A 167 18.45 -16.25 -14.78
N GLY A 168 19.23 -16.30 -15.86
CA GLY A 168 20.36 -17.25 -16.02
C GLY A 168 19.92 -18.73 -16.09
N MET A 169 18.67 -18.99 -16.46
CA MET A 169 18.07 -20.33 -16.48
C MET A 169 18.28 -21.01 -17.83
N LYS A 170 19.23 -21.97 -17.88
CA LYS A 170 19.64 -22.67 -19.12
C LYS A 170 18.58 -23.56 -19.80
N LYS A 171 17.46 -23.87 -19.14
CA LYS A 171 16.38 -24.71 -19.72
C LYS A 171 15.03 -24.32 -19.13
N VAL A 172 14.02 -24.25 -19.99
CA VAL A 172 12.60 -24.27 -19.59
C VAL A 172 12.36 -25.63 -18.92
N LYS A 173 12.48 -25.70 -17.59
CA LYS A 173 12.37 -26.97 -16.84
C LYS A 173 10.97 -27.61 -16.88
N LYS A 174 9.97 -26.97 -17.50
CA LYS A 174 8.56 -27.42 -17.53
C LYS A 174 7.89 -27.04 -18.83
N ASP A 175 7.03 -27.91 -19.33
CA ASP A 175 6.02 -27.57 -20.35
C ASP A 175 5.09 -26.48 -19.81
N ILE A 176 5.41 -25.21 -20.09
CA ILE A 176 4.53 -24.09 -19.75
C ILE A 176 3.44 -24.03 -20.82
N LYS A 177 2.22 -24.42 -20.45
CA LYS A 177 1.09 -24.46 -21.37
C LYS A 177 0.27 -23.16 -21.33
N CYS A 178 -0.25 -22.76 -22.49
CA CYS A 178 -1.15 -21.63 -22.66
C CYS A 178 -2.39 -21.79 -21.79
N LYS A 179 -2.82 -20.71 -21.12
CA LYS A 179 -4.04 -20.65 -20.31
C LYS A 179 -5.27 -21.15 -21.08
N TYR A 180 -5.40 -20.75 -22.36
CA TYR A 180 -6.60 -20.95 -23.18
C TYR A 180 -6.60 -22.29 -23.93
N CYS A 181 -5.62 -22.56 -24.78
CA CYS A 181 -5.63 -23.76 -25.65
C CYS A 181 -4.75 -24.92 -25.18
N LYS A 182 -4.01 -24.77 -24.07
CA LYS A 182 -3.08 -25.78 -23.53
C LYS A 182 -1.90 -26.18 -24.44
N ASN A 183 -1.76 -25.59 -25.63
CA ASN A 183 -0.52 -25.65 -26.42
C ASN A 183 0.63 -24.94 -25.70
N ASP A 184 1.85 -25.07 -26.21
CA ASP A 184 3.02 -24.42 -25.62
C ASP A 184 2.86 -22.90 -25.57
N ALA A 185 3.08 -22.34 -24.38
CA ALA A 185 3.12 -20.90 -24.19
C ALA A 185 4.46 -20.35 -24.68
N LYS A 186 4.41 -19.10 -25.14
CA LYS A 186 5.58 -18.35 -25.60
C LYS A 186 5.82 -17.11 -24.73
N TYR A 187 4.78 -16.62 -24.06
CA TYR A 187 4.81 -15.40 -23.26
C TYR A 187 4.18 -15.62 -21.89
N PHE A 188 4.58 -14.80 -20.92
CA PHE A 188 3.78 -14.49 -19.75
C PHE A 188 3.21 -13.09 -19.89
N THR A 189 1.90 -12.97 -19.75
CA THR A 189 1.21 -11.68 -19.61
C THR A 189 1.04 -11.36 -18.13
N LEU A 190 1.34 -10.12 -17.74
CA LEU A 190 1.16 -9.63 -16.37
C LEU A 190 -0.27 -9.86 -15.88
N ALA A 191 -0.39 -10.11 -14.58
CA ALA A 191 -1.66 -10.16 -13.89
C ALA A 191 -1.78 -9.02 -12.89
N MET A 192 -2.98 -8.46 -12.81
CA MET A 192 -3.30 -7.30 -12.00
C MET A 192 -3.59 -7.71 -10.55
N PRO A 193 -2.85 -7.18 -9.56
CA PRO A 193 -3.10 -7.52 -8.17
C PRO A 193 -4.35 -6.85 -7.61
N LYS A 194 -5.17 -7.63 -6.89
CA LYS A 194 -6.17 -7.07 -5.97
C LYS A 194 -5.46 -6.30 -4.84
N ALA A 195 -6.14 -5.36 -4.20
CA ALA A 195 -5.55 -4.50 -3.17
C ALA A 195 -4.78 -5.25 -2.07
N SER A 196 -5.30 -6.36 -1.53
CA SER A 196 -4.59 -7.17 -0.52
C SER A 196 -3.35 -7.88 -1.08
N ALA A 197 -3.40 -8.34 -2.33
CA ALA A 197 -2.25 -8.91 -3.03
C ALA A 197 -1.19 -7.82 -3.29
N LEU A 198 -1.63 -6.64 -3.71
CA LEU A 198 -0.76 -5.49 -3.97
C LEU A 198 0.00 -5.06 -2.72
N ILE A 199 -0.69 -4.92 -1.57
CA ILE A 199 -0.06 -4.59 -0.29
C ILE A 199 1.00 -5.64 0.07
N ALA A 200 0.68 -6.93 -0.08
CA ALA A 200 1.60 -8.01 0.24
C ALA A 200 2.84 -8.01 -0.67
N LEU A 201 2.65 -7.85 -1.98
CA LEU A 201 3.73 -7.84 -2.95
C LEU A 201 4.61 -6.59 -2.81
N ALA A 202 4.03 -5.41 -2.65
CA ALA A 202 4.77 -4.16 -2.39
C ALA A 202 5.63 -4.26 -1.13
N CYS A 203 5.14 -4.92 -0.09
CA CYS A 203 5.93 -5.18 1.12
C CYS A 203 7.07 -6.17 0.86
N GLU A 204 6.85 -7.20 0.04
CA GLU A 204 7.89 -8.17 -0.33
C GLU A 204 9.04 -7.49 -1.10
N THR A 205 8.75 -6.56 -2.03
CA THR A 205 9.79 -5.87 -2.83
C THR A 205 10.76 -5.05 -1.98
N VAL A 206 10.36 -4.62 -0.77
CA VAL A 206 11.20 -3.86 0.16
C VAL A 206 11.56 -4.63 1.43
N ASN A 207 11.31 -5.95 1.46
CA ASN A 207 11.55 -6.83 2.61
C ASN A 207 10.87 -6.34 3.92
N LYS A 208 9.64 -5.85 3.82
CA LYS A 208 8.79 -5.42 4.95
C LYS A 208 7.74 -6.48 5.24
N LYS A 209 7.44 -6.73 6.52
CA LYS A 209 6.30 -7.60 6.90
C LYS A 209 4.97 -6.90 6.60
N SER A 210 4.11 -7.51 5.80
CA SER A 210 2.82 -6.94 5.37
C SER A 210 1.69 -7.03 6.40
N ASN A 211 1.80 -7.92 7.40
CA ASN A 211 0.70 -8.28 8.33
C ASN A 211 -0.02 -7.08 8.93
N ARG A 212 0.72 -6.03 9.31
CA ARG A 212 0.14 -4.87 9.98
C ARG A 212 -0.63 -3.99 9.02
N LEU A 213 -0.05 -3.66 7.86
CA LEU A 213 -0.72 -2.86 6.85
C LEU A 213 -1.98 -3.58 6.32
N LEU A 214 -1.90 -4.90 6.14
CA LEU A 214 -3.07 -5.74 5.82
C LEU A 214 -4.14 -5.70 6.92
N LYS A 215 -3.74 -5.76 8.20
CA LYS A 215 -4.68 -5.66 9.33
C LYS A 215 -5.37 -4.29 9.36
N ILE A 216 -4.64 -3.20 9.12
CA ILE A 216 -5.23 -1.85 9.04
C ILE A 216 -6.22 -1.80 7.87
N TYR A 217 -5.78 -2.18 6.66
CA TYR A 217 -6.61 -2.18 5.46
C TYR A 217 -7.89 -3.00 5.62
N ALA A 218 -7.81 -4.19 6.24
CA ALA A 218 -8.97 -5.03 6.51
C ALA A 218 -9.93 -4.39 7.53
N ASN A 219 -9.42 -3.69 8.55
CA ASN A 219 -10.28 -2.96 9.49
C ASN A 219 -11.02 -1.81 8.79
N LEU A 220 -10.32 -1.01 7.98
CA LEU A 220 -10.94 0.07 7.20
C LEU A 220 -12.02 -0.47 6.26
N SER A 221 -11.74 -1.56 5.55
CA SER A 221 -12.72 -2.19 4.64
C SER A 221 -14.02 -2.58 5.36
N ARG A 222 -13.94 -2.98 6.62
CA ARG A 222 -15.13 -3.32 7.43
C ARG A 222 -15.89 -2.08 7.91
N ILE A 223 -15.23 -0.94 8.10
CA ILE A 223 -15.90 0.35 8.38
C ILE A 223 -16.68 0.80 7.14
N LEU A 224 -16.14 0.54 5.94
CA LEU A 224 -16.75 0.94 4.67
C LEU A 224 -17.91 0.03 4.23
N HIS A 225 -18.03 -1.16 4.81
CA HIS A 225 -19.17 -2.04 4.56
C HIS A 225 -20.44 -1.45 5.20
N PRO A 226 -21.64 -1.75 4.66
CA PRO A 226 -22.91 -1.15 5.06
C PRO A 226 -23.39 -1.54 6.47
N TYR A 227 -22.55 -2.14 7.32
CA TYR A 227 -22.92 -2.68 8.64
C TYR A 227 -22.87 -1.67 9.78
N GLY A 228 -23.04 -0.39 9.47
CA GLY A 228 -23.53 0.60 10.43
C GLY A 228 -22.45 1.41 11.15
N PHE A 229 -22.46 2.72 10.88
CA PHE A 229 -22.12 3.77 11.83
C PHE A 229 -22.93 5.02 11.42
N THR A 230 -24.19 5.11 11.88
CA THR A 230 -25.07 6.23 11.54
C THR A 230 -24.93 7.40 12.53
N ASP A 231 -24.56 7.12 13.79
CA ASP A 231 -24.61 8.10 14.87
C ASP A 231 -23.27 8.18 15.63
N ILE A 232 -22.25 8.76 14.98
CA ILE A 232 -20.98 9.12 15.63
C ILE A 232 -20.84 10.65 15.57
N GLU A 233 -20.63 11.26 16.74
CA GLU A 233 -20.42 12.71 16.82
C GLU A 233 -19.25 13.18 15.95
N LYS A 234 -19.42 14.34 15.32
CA LYS A 234 -18.45 14.96 14.40
C LYS A 234 -17.02 15.05 14.95
N ASP A 235 -16.88 15.40 16.23
CA ASP A 235 -15.57 15.49 16.89
C ASP A 235 -14.94 14.11 17.17
N VAL A 236 -15.76 13.10 17.40
CA VAL A 236 -15.33 11.72 17.59
C VAL A 236 -14.89 11.10 16.26
N VAL A 237 -15.63 11.36 15.17
CA VAL A 237 -15.24 10.97 13.80
C VAL A 237 -13.85 11.48 13.46
N PHE A 238 -13.57 12.75 13.75
CA PHE A 238 -12.25 13.31 13.50
C PHE A 238 -11.14 12.57 14.26
N THR A 239 -11.37 12.26 15.55
CA THR A 239 -10.39 11.53 16.37
C THR A 239 -10.11 10.13 15.83
N ILE A 240 -11.16 9.40 15.42
CA ILE A 240 -11.04 8.06 14.84
C ILE A 240 -10.20 8.10 13.56
N TRP A 241 -10.62 8.93 12.61
CA TRP A 241 -9.95 9.06 11.31
C TRP A 241 -8.50 9.51 11.44
N ALA A 242 -8.23 10.51 12.29
CA ALA A 242 -6.88 11.01 12.49
C ALA A 242 -5.96 9.94 13.09
N ARG A 243 -6.48 9.14 14.03
CA ARG A 243 -5.71 8.04 14.64
C ARG A 243 -5.33 6.99 13.59
N ASP A 244 -6.26 6.63 12.72
CA ASP A 244 -6.01 5.66 11.64
C ASP A 244 -5.05 6.22 10.59
N LEU A 245 -5.22 7.48 10.18
CA LEU A 245 -4.29 8.18 9.29
C LEU A 245 -2.86 8.13 9.83
N LEU A 246 -2.63 8.46 11.11
CA LEU A 246 -1.29 8.46 11.69
C LEU A 246 -0.66 7.05 11.72
N MET A 247 -1.46 6.01 11.97
CA MET A 247 -0.99 4.63 11.88
C MET A 247 -0.66 4.20 10.46
N ILE A 248 -1.43 4.67 9.48
CA ILE A 248 -1.18 4.45 8.05
C ILE A 248 0.10 5.15 7.63
N LEU A 249 0.25 6.43 7.94
CA LEU A 249 1.45 7.23 7.66
C LEU A 249 2.72 6.56 8.21
N SER A 250 2.64 6.01 9.43
CA SER A 250 3.74 5.22 10.00
C SER A 250 4.10 4.01 9.14
N GLU A 251 3.13 3.29 8.58
CA GLU A 251 3.40 2.08 7.80
C GLU A 251 3.80 2.39 6.35
N ILE A 252 3.18 3.39 5.71
CA ILE A 252 3.49 3.74 4.32
C ILE A 252 4.81 4.49 4.21
N ASN A 253 5.21 5.27 5.22
CA ASN A 253 6.52 5.92 5.20
C ASN A 253 7.66 4.90 5.22
N GLU A 254 7.49 3.81 5.97
CA GLU A 254 8.44 2.69 5.95
C GLU A 254 8.47 1.94 4.63
N LEU A 255 7.31 1.89 3.94
CA LEU A 255 7.16 1.24 2.65
C LEU A 255 7.77 2.07 1.51
N LEU A 256 7.56 3.39 1.53
CA LEU A 256 8.03 4.34 0.51
C LEU A 256 9.49 4.75 0.72
N PHE A 257 9.95 4.83 1.97
CA PHE A 257 11.27 5.36 2.32
C PHE A 257 12.08 4.42 3.23
N PRO A 258 12.29 3.14 2.86
CA PRO A 258 12.85 2.13 3.76
C PRO A 258 14.24 2.51 4.30
N CYS A 259 15.09 3.18 3.52
CA CYS A 259 16.43 3.60 3.92
C CYS A 259 16.45 4.58 5.11
N ASN A 260 15.43 5.43 5.23
CA ASN A 260 15.30 6.39 6.34
C ASN A 260 14.95 5.72 7.68
N PHE A 261 14.66 4.42 7.64
CA PHE A 261 14.18 3.64 8.78
C PHE A 261 15.05 2.42 9.09
N LYS A 262 16.18 2.23 8.39
CA LYS A 262 17.11 1.08 8.55
C LYS A 262 18.00 1.15 9.80
N LYS A 263 18.32 2.34 10.32
CA LYS A 263 19.20 2.51 11.49
C LYS A 263 18.38 2.79 12.76
N GLY A 264 18.23 1.79 13.64
CA GLY A 264 17.79 2.00 15.03
C GLY A 264 16.46 1.37 15.46
N ARG A 265 16.06 0.20 14.93
CA ARG A 265 14.77 -0.43 15.26
C ARG A 265 14.91 -1.77 15.98
N GLY A 266 15.14 -1.68 17.29
CA GLY A 266 14.83 -2.79 18.20
C GLY A 266 13.36 -3.17 18.07
N SER A 267 13.10 -4.47 17.95
CA SER A 267 11.79 -5.11 17.87
C SER A 267 10.98 -4.83 19.14
N SER A 268 10.23 -3.73 19.20
CA SER A 268 9.18 -3.57 20.21
C SER A 268 7.85 -3.21 19.55
N ASN A 269 6.81 -3.98 19.87
CA ASN A 269 5.43 -3.78 19.42
C ASN A 269 4.86 -2.41 19.83
N ASN A 270 5.50 -1.71 20.78
CA ASN A 270 5.10 -0.39 21.27
C ASN A 270 5.43 0.76 20.32
N ARG A 271 6.29 0.57 19.29
CA ARG A 271 6.68 1.65 18.36
C ARG A 271 5.66 1.98 17.28
N LYS A 272 4.42 1.55 17.46
CA LYS A 272 3.47 1.36 16.36
C LYS A 272 2.12 2.04 16.60
N SER A 273 1.98 2.88 17.62
CA SER A 273 0.73 3.63 17.84
C SER A 273 0.72 4.97 17.10
N ALA A 274 -0.47 5.57 16.94
CA ALA A 274 -0.60 6.93 16.40
C ALA A 274 0.16 7.95 17.26
N LEU A 275 0.18 7.74 18.58
CA LEU A 275 0.96 8.55 19.51
C LEU A 275 2.47 8.45 19.24
N GLN A 276 2.98 7.25 18.94
CA GLN A 276 4.39 7.08 18.63
C GLN A 276 4.75 7.82 17.34
N PHE A 277 3.93 7.69 16.29
CA PHE A 277 4.14 8.43 15.05
C PHE A 277 4.27 9.95 15.32
N LEU A 278 3.39 10.51 16.15
CA LEU A 278 3.46 11.94 16.49
C LEU A 278 4.75 12.33 17.22
N LYS A 279 5.28 11.46 18.09
CA LYS A 279 6.58 11.68 18.75
C LYS A 279 7.72 11.67 17.72
N ASP A 280 7.72 10.68 16.83
CA ASP A 280 8.76 10.55 15.80
C ASP A 280 8.70 11.70 14.79
N TRP A 281 7.50 12.12 14.39
CA TRP A 281 7.27 13.28 13.53
C TRP A 281 7.79 14.58 14.16
N LYS A 282 7.54 14.82 15.45
CA LYS A 282 8.11 15.98 16.16
C LYS A 282 9.63 15.92 16.22
N SER A 283 10.20 14.75 16.50
CA SER A 283 11.65 14.57 16.54
C SER A 283 12.31 14.90 15.19
N ARG A 284 11.75 14.39 14.07
CA ARG A 284 12.21 14.71 12.70
C ARG A 284 12.20 16.21 12.39
N LYS A 285 11.24 16.96 12.95
CA LYS A 285 11.14 18.41 12.76
C LYS A 285 12.17 19.18 13.59
N ASN A 286 12.44 18.73 14.81
CA ASN A 286 13.45 19.37 15.64
C ASN A 286 14.88 19.09 15.13
N SER A 287 15.14 17.92 14.54
CA SER A 287 16.44 17.59 13.96
C SER A 287 16.73 18.32 12.64
N THR A 288 15.70 18.70 11.88
CA THR A 288 15.86 19.49 10.64
C THR A 288 16.03 20.99 10.88
N GLY A 289 15.88 21.46 12.13
CA GLY A 289 16.22 22.83 12.52
C GLY A 289 17.71 23.10 12.73
N ASN A 290 18.57 22.10 12.55
CA ASN A 290 20.03 22.17 12.76
C ASN A 290 20.84 21.69 11.53
N ILE A 291 20.22 21.61 10.34
CA ILE A 291 20.90 21.19 9.09
C ILE A 291 20.94 22.37 8.11
N ASP A 292 21.35 23.55 8.62
CA ASP A 292 21.89 24.66 7.82
C ASP A 292 23.39 24.88 8.13
N SER A 293 24.05 23.86 8.70
CA SER A 293 25.47 23.92 9.05
C SER A 293 26.22 22.65 8.62
N ILE A 294 26.13 22.31 7.33
CA ILE A 294 27.21 21.60 6.63
C ILE A 294 27.25 22.19 5.22
N SER A 295 28.05 23.25 5.08
CA SER A 295 28.62 23.72 3.83
C SER A 295 29.59 22.69 3.26
#